data_AF-A0A6P3Y0Y5-F1
#
_entry.id   AF-A0A6P3Y0Y5-F1
#
_cell.length_a   1.000
_cell.length_b   1.000
_cell.length_c   1.000
_cell.angle_alpha   90.00
_cell.angle_beta   90.00
_cell.angle_gamma   90.00
#
_symmetry.space_group_name_H-M   'P 1'
#
loop_
_entity.id
_entity.type
_entity.pdbx_description
1 polymer ?
#
loop_
_entity_poly.entity_id
_entity_poly.type
_entity_poly.pdbx_seq_one_letter_code
_entity_poly.pdbx_strand_id
1 'polypeptide(L)'
;MPDKRLGYANKKTIEDVMKEELVIGMKKSDVEKKQCEPCVEGKMCKKTHPRLEGRKTRKKMGLWHIDLIGPIKRLSRGELLKEKGDAADQLKKLILLKENQTGQKLKIKN
;
A
#
# COMPACT_ATOMS: atom_id res chain seq x y z
N MET A 1 9.68 9.49 -29.23
CA MET A 1 8.49 8.69 -29.57
C MET A 1 7.28 9.60 -29.52
N PRO A 2 6.29 9.40 -30.40
CA PRO A 2 5.16 10.34 -30.54
C PRO A 2 4.28 10.46 -29.29
N ASP A 3 4.14 9.36 -28.55
CA ASP A 3 3.36 9.26 -27.31
C ASP A 3 3.85 10.21 -26.21
N LYS A 4 5.17 10.46 -26.08
CA LYS A 4 5.73 11.35 -25.05
C LYS A 4 5.17 12.76 -25.10
N ARG A 5 4.93 13.31 -26.30
CA ARG A 5 4.36 14.65 -26.48
C ARG A 5 2.85 14.69 -26.26
N LEU A 6 2.19 13.54 -26.40
CA LEU A 6 0.75 13.36 -26.27
C LEU A 6 0.38 12.79 -24.89
N GLY A 7 1.21 13.03 -23.87
CA GLY A 7 0.94 12.60 -22.49
C GLY A 7 0.88 11.09 -22.32
N TYR A 8 1.71 10.34 -23.07
CA TYR A 8 1.66 8.88 -23.13
C TYR A 8 0.27 8.38 -23.56
N ALA A 9 -0.33 8.97 -24.60
CA ALA A 9 -1.58 8.49 -25.17
C ALA A 9 -1.50 7.01 -25.61
N ASN A 10 -2.65 6.34 -25.71
CA ASN A 10 -2.69 4.96 -26.21
C ASN A 10 -2.36 4.93 -27.72
N LYS A 11 -1.95 3.75 -28.22
CA LYS A 11 -1.58 3.60 -29.64
C LYS A 11 -2.72 3.96 -30.60
N LYS A 12 -3.95 3.56 -30.27
CA LYS A 12 -5.15 3.83 -31.07
C LYS A 12 -5.41 5.33 -31.21
N THR A 13 -5.34 6.10 -30.13
CA THR A 13 -5.50 7.56 -30.13
C THR A 13 -4.42 8.21 -31.00
N ILE A 14 -3.18 7.72 -30.93
CA ILE A 14 -2.10 8.22 -31.79
C ILE A 14 -2.37 7.89 -33.26
N GLU A 15 -2.84 6.69 -33.57
CA GLU A 15 -3.23 6.26 -34.92
C GLU A 15 -4.41 7.08 -35.47
N ASP A 16 -5.43 7.35 -34.64
CA ASP A 16 -6.60 8.14 -34.99
C ASP A 16 -6.21 9.60 -35.30
N VAL A 17 -5.40 10.22 -34.45
CA VAL A 17 -4.90 11.59 -34.63
C VAL A 17 -4.06 11.73 -35.91
N MET A 18 -3.32 10.69 -36.29
CA MET A 18 -2.57 10.65 -37.55
C MET A 18 -3.47 10.44 -38.76
N LYS A 19 -4.49 9.60 -38.63
CA LYS A 19 -5.44 9.30 -39.72
C LYS A 19 -6.29 10.52 -40.07
N GLU A 20 -6.71 11.28 -39.06
CA GLU A 20 -7.51 12.49 -39.22
C GLU A 20 -6.64 13.74 -39.52
N GLU A 21 -5.34 13.57 -39.79
CA GLU A 21 -4.38 14.64 -40.12
C GLU A 21 -4.34 15.81 -39.11
N LEU A 22 -4.66 15.55 -37.84
CA LEU A 22 -4.73 16.56 -36.77
C LEU A 22 -3.36 17.03 -36.27
N VAL A 23 -2.26 16.42 -36.76
CA VAL A 23 -0.88 16.68 -36.33
C VAL A 23 0.06 16.76 -37.51
N ILE A 24 1.00 17.70 -37.44
CA ILE A 24 2.01 17.91 -38.49
C ILE A 24 3.29 17.16 -38.13
N GLY A 25 3.86 16.44 -39.12
CA GLY A 25 5.21 15.86 -39.00
C GLY A 25 5.29 14.50 -38.30
N MET A 26 4.18 13.80 -38.09
CA MET A 26 4.18 12.42 -37.60
C MET A 26 4.14 11.43 -38.76
N LYS A 27 5.09 10.48 -38.78
CA LYS A 27 5.14 9.40 -39.79
C LYS A 27 4.68 8.09 -39.17
N LYS A 28 3.97 7.26 -39.94
CA LYS A 28 3.45 5.95 -39.47
C LYS A 28 4.56 5.03 -38.92
N SER A 29 5.76 5.13 -39.51
CA SER A 29 6.97 4.44 -39.07
C SER A 29 7.40 4.77 -37.63
N ASP A 30 7.00 5.94 -37.10
CA ASP A 30 7.38 6.39 -35.76
C ASP A 30 6.56 5.69 -34.65
N VAL A 31 5.41 5.11 -35.02
CA VAL A 31 4.49 4.40 -34.11
C VAL A 31 4.75 2.89 -34.15
N GLU A 32 5.09 2.33 -35.31
CA GLU A 32 5.23 0.87 -35.51
C GLU A 32 6.51 0.28 -34.88
N LYS A 33 7.58 1.07 -34.74
CA LYS A 33 8.92 0.51 -34.48
C LYS A 33 9.40 0.58 -33.04
N LYS A 34 8.64 1.13 -32.09
CA LYS A 34 9.15 1.33 -30.73
C LYS A 34 8.07 1.06 -29.70
N GLN A 35 8.42 0.25 -28.71
CA GLN A 35 7.67 0.13 -27.46
C GLN A 35 8.19 1.22 -26.52
N CYS A 36 7.29 1.99 -25.92
CA CYS A 36 7.69 3.03 -24.97
C CYS A 36 7.91 2.38 -23.59
N GLU A 37 9.15 2.32 -23.12
CA GLU A 37 9.49 1.71 -21.82
C GLU A 37 8.67 2.28 -20.65
N PRO A 38 8.53 3.61 -20.46
CA PRO A 38 7.65 4.17 -19.43
C PRO A 38 6.19 3.72 -19.53
N CYS A 39 5.67 3.59 -20.76
CA CYS A 39 4.32 3.07 -20.97
C CYS A 39 4.22 1.60 -20.59
N VAL A 40 5.23 0.79 -20.90
CA VAL A 40 5.25 -0.63 -20.54
C VAL A 40 5.27 -0.75 -19.02
N GLU A 41 6.18 -0.07 -18.33
CA GLU A 41 6.28 -0.14 -16.87
C GLU A 41 5.02 0.41 -16.17
N GLY A 42 4.53 1.58 -16.60
CA GLY A 42 3.42 2.26 -15.95
C GLY A 42 2.03 1.72 -16.29
N LYS A 43 1.86 1.06 -17.44
CA LYS A 43 0.57 0.51 -17.89
C LYS A 43 0.54 -1.02 -17.93
N MET A 44 1.62 -1.69 -17.53
CA MET A 44 1.62 -3.15 -17.45
C MET A 44 0.60 -3.60 -16.42
N CYS A 45 -0.49 -4.20 -16.89
CA CYS A 45 -1.40 -4.94 -16.04
C CYS A 45 -0.80 -6.32 -15.77
N LYS A 46 -0.90 -6.78 -14.52
CA LYS A 46 -0.53 -8.15 -14.17
C LYS A 46 -1.41 -9.11 -14.99
N LYS A 47 -0.79 -10.01 -15.76
CA LYS A 47 -1.53 -11.11 -16.39
C LYS A 47 -2.32 -11.86 -15.32
N THR A 48 -3.55 -12.25 -15.65
CA THR A 48 -4.35 -13.07 -14.74
C THR A 48 -3.57 -14.33 -14.40
N HIS A 49 -3.42 -14.60 -13.11
CA HIS A 49 -2.81 -15.85 -12.68
C HIS A 49 -3.77 -16.99 -13.03
N PRO A 50 -3.30 -18.09 -13.65
CA PRO A 50 -4.17 -19.22 -13.96
C PRO A 50 -4.83 -19.73 -12.69
N ARG A 51 -6.14 -19.99 -12.75
CA ARG A 51 -6.86 -20.57 -11.62
C ARG A 51 -6.42 -22.02 -11.46
N LEU A 52 -5.88 -22.35 -10.29
CA LEU A 52 -5.63 -23.74 -9.92
C LEU A 52 -6.96 -24.38 -9.49
N GLU A 53 -7.47 -25.31 -10.28
CA GLU A 53 -8.71 -26.04 -9.93
C GLU A 53 -8.49 -27.13 -8.87
N GLY A 54 -7.24 -27.57 -8.66
CA GLY A 54 -6.90 -28.79 -7.91
C GLY A 54 -6.65 -28.68 -6.41
N ARG A 55 -6.71 -27.49 -5.78
CA ARG A 55 -6.51 -27.35 -4.32
C ARG A 55 -7.84 -27.34 -3.56
N LYS A 56 -8.63 -28.39 -3.72
CA LYS A 56 -9.90 -28.57 -3.00
C LYS A 56 -10.07 -30.03 -2.62
N THR A 57 -10.69 -30.28 -1.48
CA THR A 57 -11.06 -31.62 -1.01
C THR A 57 -12.55 -31.66 -0.71
N ARG A 58 -13.18 -32.82 -0.92
CA ARG A 58 -14.58 -33.08 -0.50
C ARG A 58 -14.64 -33.78 0.87
N LYS A 59 -13.52 -34.30 1.35
CA LYS A 59 -13.43 -35.03 2.63
C LYS A 59 -13.31 -34.03 3.77
N LYS A 60 -14.10 -34.21 4.83
CA LYS A 60 -13.93 -33.46 6.09
C LYS A 60 -12.47 -33.59 6.53
N MET A 61 -11.83 -32.47 6.88
CA MET A 61 -10.42 -32.40 7.28
C MET A 61 -9.39 -32.77 6.19
N GLY A 62 -9.77 -32.94 4.92
CA GLY A 62 -8.85 -33.39 3.88
C GLY A 62 -7.86 -32.34 3.37
N LEU A 63 -8.00 -31.08 3.78
CA LEU A 63 -7.14 -29.96 3.39
C LEU A 63 -7.23 -28.86 4.44
N TRP A 64 -6.07 -28.40 4.91
CA TRP A 64 -5.94 -27.34 5.90
C TRP A 64 -5.14 -26.19 5.32
N HIS A 65 -5.70 -24.99 5.37
CA HIS A 65 -5.00 -23.75 5.07
C HIS A 65 -4.74 -23.04 6.40
N ILE A 66 -3.47 -23.00 6.80
CA ILE A 66 -3.03 -22.29 8.01
C ILE A 66 -2.10 -21.19 7.53
N ASP A 67 -2.36 -19.98 7.98
CA ASP A 67 -1.52 -18.82 7.69
C ASP A 67 -1.06 -18.19 9.01
N LEU A 68 0.13 -17.60 9.00
CA LEU A 68 0.65 -16.87 10.13
C LEU A 68 0.20 -15.41 10.01
N ILE A 69 -0.26 -14.85 11.11
CA ILE A 69 -0.58 -13.43 11.18
C ILE A 69 0.65 -12.62 11.60
N GLY A 70 0.93 -11.58 10.82
CA GLY A 70 2.08 -10.68 10.98
C GLY A 70 1.97 -9.73 12.18
N PRO A 71 3.08 -9.02 12.49
CA PRO A 71 3.57 -8.81 13.85
C PRO A 71 2.50 -8.27 14.79
N ILE A 72 2.07 -9.14 15.70
CA ILE A 72 1.19 -8.74 16.80
C ILE A 72 2.04 -7.93 17.78
N LYS A 73 1.75 -6.63 17.88
CA LYS A 73 2.31 -5.80 18.95
C LYS A 73 1.91 -6.42 20.28
N ARG A 74 2.90 -6.84 21.06
CA ARG A 74 2.64 -7.23 22.44
C ARG A 74 2.24 -5.96 23.18
N LEU A 75 1.06 -5.94 23.79
CA LEU A 75 0.80 -5.04 24.91
C LEU A 75 1.69 -5.52 26.07
N SER A 76 2.97 -5.15 26.07
CA SER A 76 3.82 -5.50 27.19
C SER A 76 3.41 -4.63 28.37
N ARG A 77 3.28 -5.25 29.55
CA ARG A 77 3.04 -4.57 30.83
C ARG A 77 4.15 -3.57 31.21
N GLY A 78 5.23 -3.52 30.42
CA GLY A 78 6.42 -2.70 30.65
C GLY A 78 6.68 -1.64 29.59
N GLU A 79 5.89 -1.53 28.52
CA GLU A 79 6.11 -0.52 27.46
C GLU A 79 5.71 0.90 27.87
N LEU A 80 5.14 1.08 29.07
CA LEU A 80 5.13 2.41 29.67
C LEU A 80 6.60 2.84 29.84
N LEU A 81 7.44 2.09 30.53
CA LEU A 81 8.78 2.53 30.92
C LEU A 81 9.84 2.09 29.92
N LYS A 82 10.59 3.04 29.33
CA LYS A 82 11.73 2.70 28.45
C LYS A 82 12.92 2.22 29.28
N GLU A 83 13.12 2.80 30.46
CA GLU A 83 14.11 2.36 31.44
C GLU A 83 13.49 2.27 32.86
N LYS A 84 14.11 1.49 33.76
CA LYS A 84 13.62 1.31 35.14
C LYS A 84 13.54 2.63 35.93
N GLY A 85 14.35 3.63 35.55
CA GLY A 85 14.36 4.96 36.16
C GLY A 85 13.15 5.84 35.79
N ASP A 86 12.46 5.54 34.69
CA ASP A 86 11.38 6.39 34.16
C ASP A 86 10.07 6.27 34.95
N ALA A 87 9.98 5.30 35.87
CA ALA A 87 8.76 4.95 36.59
C ALA A 87 8.11 6.16 37.27
N ALA A 88 8.91 6.97 37.94
CA ALA A 88 8.44 8.13 38.69
C ALA A 88 7.86 9.20 37.76
N ASP A 89 8.51 9.46 36.62
CA ASP A 89 8.09 10.52 35.70
C ASP A 89 6.84 10.14 34.91
N GLN A 90 6.68 8.87 34.60
CA GLN A 90 5.46 8.39 33.97
C GLN A 90 4.28 8.32 34.94
N LEU A 91 4.53 7.96 36.19
CA LEU A 91 3.51 8.02 37.22
C LEU A 91 3.03 9.46 37.44
N LYS A 92 3.94 10.45 37.47
CA LYS A 92 3.57 11.88 37.51
C LYS A 92 2.69 12.28 36.33
N LYS A 93 3.03 11.86 35.10
CA LYS A 93 2.22 12.13 33.89
C LYS A 93 0.83 11.51 33.98
N LEU A 94 0.73 10.28 34.49
CA LEU A 94 -0.54 9.58 34.68
C LEU A 94 -1.42 10.26 35.73
N ILE A 95 -0.83 10.69 36.85
CA ILE A 95 -1.51 11.46 37.89
C ILE A 95 -2.07 12.75 37.31
N LEU A 96 -1.24 13.54 36.62
CA LEU A 96 -1.67 14.79 35.99
C LEU A 96 -2.82 14.59 34.99
N LEU A 97 -2.73 13.55 34.16
CA LEU A 97 -3.80 13.19 33.21
C LEU A 97 -5.12 12.92 33.96
N LYS A 98 -5.05 12.19 35.08
CA LYS A 98 -6.24 11.85 35.87
C LYS A 98 -6.81 13.08 36.58
N GLU A 99 -5.98 13.94 37.16
CA GLU A 99 -6.42 15.19 37.76
C GLU A 99 -7.10 16.11 36.74
N ASN A 100 -6.59 16.19 35.51
CA ASN A 100 -7.22 16.95 34.43
C ASN A 100 -8.55 16.34 33.96
N GLN A 101 -8.68 15.01 33.98
CA GLN A 101 -9.92 14.32 33.62
C GLN A 101 -11.01 14.46 34.69
N THR A 102 -10.64 14.45 35.97
CA THR A 102 -11.61 14.47 37.09
C THR A 102 -11.78 15.82 37.74
N GLY A 103 -10.91 16.79 37.45
CA GLY A 103 -10.87 18.11 38.08
C GLY A 103 -10.48 18.10 39.56
N GLN A 104 -10.06 16.95 40.09
CA GLN A 104 -9.73 16.77 41.51
C GLN A 104 -8.25 16.46 41.68
N LYS A 105 -7.58 17.15 42.60
CA LYS A 105 -6.18 16.85 42.94
C LYS A 105 -6.07 15.57 43.77
N LEU A 106 -5.21 14.67 43.33
CA LEU A 106 -4.95 13.39 43.97
C LEU A 106 -3.97 13.58 45.13
N LYS A 107 -4.45 13.43 46.37
CA LYS A 107 -3.60 13.46 47.57
C LYS A 107 -3.09 12.05 47.87
N ILE A 108 -1.79 11.83 47.70
CA ILE A 108 -1.13 10.60 48.14
C ILE A 108 -0.99 10.69 49.67
N LYS A 109 -1.60 9.76 50.41
CA LYS A 109 -1.35 9.62 51.85
C LYS A 109 -0.08 8.80 52.02
N ASN A 110 0.85 9.31 52.83
CA ASN A 110 2.05 8.60 53.26
C ASN A 110 1.69 7.44 54.20
#